data_AF-A0A9D8NQ67-F1
#
_entry.id   AF-A0A9D8NQ67-F1
#
_cell.length_a   1.000
_cell.length_b   1.000
_cell.length_c   1.000
_cell.angle_alpha   90.00
_cell.angle_beta   90.00
_cell.angle_gamma   90.00
#
_symmetry.space_group_name_H-M   'P 1'
#
loop_
_entity.id
_entity.type
_entity.pdbx_description
1 polymer ?
#
loop_
_entity_poly.entity_id
_entity_poly.type
_entity_poly.pdbx_seq_one_letter_code
_entity_poly.pdbx_strand_id
1 'polypeptide(L)'
;MSERKTFYDIHCHAFNLSHAGLLAFLNRFLKNNALTFSKIISGEFIKIIFKEIINQNPRLKSLLYLTFQISVFLLAAAACYRIIYLNDRIFPGIVKSFIAVLGILAIIAFLAGFIWWRISKKSGFLGNIKKIVNLLSVVENDTSSMFLYMEKDFLSLDKEIKELMKSFPDNMEKVRDAWGKKKKKNMEITIDGKVYDKVILTPLLMDFGYKGFKKEDLTEIHYNNPPRKPVVEQVVDMFNGIQDYMARSPFRIFEIYPFLGINTENYELGIVRTVSNDIGDKLARSVKNKASYIKQTGKLLIYNEITPEEEKKWINFFNVEKDKPTIKMITEIVKESKKEDFKQKNNIPKMLARYFGGYTGKYETFFETYTKYFGNNEKGAIKKHGISIENIENIKSHFFAGIKLYPPLGFDPWPDPEKVASDKRGRAGAEFDKVNYLYQFCQEKGIPITVHCLNGGFVVDDHYLKNTNPNKWEEVLSRYNDLKINFAHCGIDDTLSTGNLSPWTETVFALIKNNKNVYGDFAIVAKNKEFYKPFLEWVVKSTVENRILFGSDFPMLLFNNDSYYEYLTNYFGSGINLIDKFCTENPRNFLFK
;
A
#
# COMPACT_ATOMS: atom_id res chain seq x y z
N MET A 1 6.55 37.17 -7.24
CA MET A 1 5.56 36.30 -6.58
C MET A 1 6.03 34.87 -6.79
N SER A 2 6.21 34.08 -5.73
CA SER A 2 6.52 32.64 -5.89
C SER A 2 5.36 31.96 -6.58
N GLU A 3 5.65 31.13 -7.58
CA GLU A 3 4.66 30.29 -8.26
C GLU A 3 3.98 29.36 -7.23
N ARG A 4 2.65 29.31 -7.22
CA ARG A 4 1.89 28.43 -6.31
C ARG A 4 2.01 26.99 -6.79
N LYS A 5 2.35 26.07 -5.89
CA LYS A 5 2.59 24.67 -6.22
C LYS A 5 1.61 23.76 -5.49
N THR A 6 1.14 22.73 -6.20
CA THR A 6 0.46 21.60 -5.57
C THR A 6 1.50 20.56 -5.16
N PHE A 7 1.45 20.11 -3.91
CA PHE A 7 2.21 18.94 -3.47
C PHE A 7 1.42 17.67 -3.80
N TYR A 8 2.11 16.59 -4.19
CA TYR A 8 1.49 15.31 -4.50
C TYR A 8 2.14 14.22 -3.65
N ASP A 9 1.31 13.44 -2.96
CA ASP A 9 1.68 12.14 -2.40
C ASP A 9 1.02 11.05 -3.25
N ILE A 10 1.79 10.49 -4.19
CA ILE A 10 1.26 9.55 -5.19
C ILE A 10 1.03 8.14 -4.63
N HIS A 11 1.49 7.89 -3.41
CA HIS A 11 1.51 6.56 -2.85
C HIS A 11 1.29 6.68 -1.36
N CYS A 12 0.03 6.54 -0.95
CA CYS A 12 -0.33 6.26 0.43
C CYS A 12 -1.40 5.19 0.43
N HIS A 13 -1.79 4.78 1.62
CA HIS A 13 -2.87 3.84 1.86
C HIS A 13 -3.82 4.45 2.89
N ALA A 14 -5.11 4.14 2.74
CA ALA A 14 -6.10 4.50 3.75
C ALA A 14 -6.99 3.28 3.98
N PHE A 15 -6.67 2.54 5.03
CA PHE A 15 -7.37 1.34 5.47
C PHE A 15 -7.24 1.21 6.98
N ASN A 16 -8.26 0.67 7.63
CA ASN A 16 -8.27 0.38 9.07
C ASN A 16 -8.17 -1.14 9.33
N LEU A 17 -8.13 -1.54 10.60
CA LEU A 17 -8.00 -2.95 11.01
C LEU A 17 -9.11 -3.89 10.48
N SER A 18 -10.28 -3.35 10.08
CA SER A 18 -11.34 -4.18 9.48
C SER A 18 -11.00 -4.66 8.06
N HIS A 19 -10.03 -4.04 7.38
CA HIS A 19 -9.74 -4.29 5.97
C HIS A 19 -8.91 -5.56 5.74
N ALA A 20 -7.79 -5.68 6.46
CA ALA A 20 -6.89 -6.83 6.36
C ALA A 20 -7.20 -7.92 7.40
N GLY A 21 -8.03 -7.61 8.40
CA GLY A 21 -8.20 -8.37 9.63
C GLY A 21 -6.99 -8.25 10.55
N LEU A 22 -7.19 -7.71 11.77
CA LEU A 22 -6.12 -7.43 12.74
C LEU A 22 -5.14 -8.61 12.93
N LEU A 23 -5.67 -9.83 13.02
CA LEU A 23 -4.84 -11.02 13.21
C LEU A 23 -3.98 -11.36 11.99
N ALA A 24 -4.51 -11.23 10.76
CA ALA A 24 -3.71 -11.45 9.56
C ALA A 24 -2.69 -10.31 9.38
N PHE A 25 -3.09 -9.07 9.64
CA PHE A 25 -2.20 -7.91 9.66
C PHE A 25 -1.03 -8.14 10.62
N LEU A 26 -1.29 -8.43 11.89
CA LEU A 26 -0.24 -8.71 12.88
C LEU A 26 0.59 -9.94 12.50
N ASN A 27 -0.03 -11.08 12.16
CA ASN A 27 0.71 -12.30 11.82
C ASN A 27 1.67 -12.08 10.64
N ARG A 28 1.30 -11.28 9.64
CA ARG A 28 2.09 -11.13 8.40
C ARG A 28 3.15 -10.05 8.52
N PHE A 29 2.86 -8.95 9.21
CA PHE A 29 3.86 -7.93 9.51
C PHE A 29 4.86 -8.39 10.59
N LEU A 30 4.43 -9.25 11.53
CA LEU A 30 5.33 -9.88 12.51
C LEU A 30 6.07 -11.11 11.93
N LYS A 31 5.54 -11.80 10.91
CA LYS A 31 6.21 -12.96 10.27
C LYS A 31 7.52 -12.60 9.56
N ASN A 32 7.71 -11.36 9.12
CA ASN A 32 9.02 -10.87 8.65
C ASN A 32 9.98 -10.47 9.78
N ASN A 33 9.67 -10.82 11.03
CA ASN A 33 10.61 -10.95 12.14
C ASN A 33 10.18 -12.11 13.08
N ALA A 34 10.46 -13.35 12.65
CA ALA A 34 10.73 -14.53 13.49
C ALA A 34 9.63 -15.12 14.40
N LEU A 35 8.35 -14.71 14.33
CA LEU A 35 7.35 -15.15 15.31
C LEU A 35 6.05 -15.65 14.64
N THR A 36 5.79 -16.96 14.74
CA THR A 36 4.46 -17.52 14.48
C THR A 36 3.55 -17.35 15.70
N PHE A 37 2.24 -17.30 15.49
CA PHE A 37 1.25 -17.16 16.57
C PHE A 37 1.38 -18.24 17.66
N SER A 38 1.60 -19.50 17.25
CA SER A 38 1.94 -20.62 18.13
C SER A 38 3.18 -20.34 19.00
N LYS A 39 4.18 -19.61 18.49
CA LYS A 39 5.38 -19.19 19.25
C LYS A 39 5.15 -18.01 20.18
N ILE A 40 4.21 -17.12 19.86
CA ILE A 40 3.80 -16.02 20.75
C ILE A 40 3.04 -16.58 21.95
N ILE A 41 2.09 -17.50 21.72
CA ILE A 41 1.27 -18.09 22.79
C ILE A 41 2.06 -19.11 23.64
N SER A 42 2.98 -19.86 23.05
CA SER A 42 3.82 -20.84 23.79
C SER A 42 4.94 -20.20 24.63
N GLY A 43 5.01 -18.87 24.70
CA GLY A 43 6.08 -18.16 25.42
C GLY A 43 7.45 -18.23 24.72
N GLU A 44 7.53 -18.77 23.51
CA GLU A 44 8.77 -18.73 22.71
C GLU A 44 9.16 -17.30 22.31
N PHE A 45 8.21 -16.36 22.26
CA PHE A 45 8.52 -14.93 22.11
C PHE A 45 9.53 -14.45 23.15
N ILE A 46 9.32 -14.82 24.41
CA ILE A 46 10.24 -14.53 25.50
C ILE A 46 11.57 -15.25 25.24
N LYS A 47 11.55 -16.52 24.85
CA LYS A 47 12.78 -17.29 24.56
C LYS A 47 13.60 -16.72 23.40
N ILE A 48 12.98 -16.23 22.33
CA ILE A 48 13.64 -15.62 21.18
C ILE A 48 14.21 -14.25 21.55
N ILE A 49 13.48 -13.43 22.30
CA ILE A 49 13.99 -12.19 22.88
C ILE A 49 15.23 -12.48 23.73
N PHE A 50 15.15 -13.45 24.64
CA PHE A 50 16.29 -13.86 25.47
C PHE A 50 17.45 -14.41 24.63
N LYS A 51 17.18 -15.25 23.61
CA LYS A 51 18.20 -15.84 22.74
C LYS A 51 18.92 -14.80 21.88
N GLU A 52 18.20 -13.83 21.33
CA GLU A 52 18.77 -12.77 20.51
C GLU A 52 19.58 -11.79 21.38
N ILE A 53 19.11 -11.50 22.59
CA ILE A 53 19.85 -10.73 23.61
C ILE A 53 21.17 -11.44 23.99
N ILE A 54 21.17 -12.76 24.13
CA ILE A 54 22.36 -13.56 24.49
C ILE A 54 23.34 -13.69 23.31
N ASN A 55 22.85 -13.96 22.09
CA ASN A 55 23.70 -14.19 20.92
C ASN A 55 24.39 -12.92 20.40
N GLN A 56 23.74 -11.76 20.50
CA GLN A 56 24.33 -10.49 20.06
C GLN A 56 25.34 -9.90 21.07
N ASN A 57 25.60 -10.56 22.21
CA ASN A 57 26.54 -10.08 23.22
C ASN A 57 27.40 -11.20 23.82
N PRO A 58 28.60 -11.50 23.27
CA PRO A 58 29.50 -12.52 23.81
C PRO A 58 29.89 -12.29 25.27
N ARG A 59 29.92 -11.03 25.74
CA ARG A 59 30.15 -10.69 27.16
C ARG A 59 28.98 -11.05 28.07
N LEU A 60 27.73 -11.00 27.60
CA LEU A 60 26.56 -11.46 28.38
C LEU A 60 26.59 -12.97 28.53
N LYS A 61 27.01 -13.69 27.47
CA LYS A 61 27.24 -15.14 27.53
C LYS A 61 28.34 -15.48 28.54
N SER A 62 29.46 -14.74 28.55
CA SER A 62 30.53 -14.90 29.56
C SER A 62 30.06 -14.55 30.98
N LEU A 63 29.23 -13.52 31.14
CA LEU A 63 28.71 -13.10 32.45
C LEU A 63 27.67 -14.08 32.99
N LEU A 64 26.76 -14.58 32.15
CA LEU A 64 25.80 -15.62 32.49
C LEU A 64 26.52 -16.92 32.90
N TYR A 65 27.58 -17.26 32.18
CA TYR A 65 28.47 -18.37 32.52
C TYR A 65 29.19 -18.14 33.86
N LEU A 66 29.69 -16.93 34.12
CA LEU A 66 30.30 -16.57 35.39
C LEU A 66 29.30 -16.61 36.55
N THR A 67 28.08 -16.10 36.37
CA THR A 67 27.02 -16.20 37.39
C THR A 67 26.58 -17.63 37.64
N PHE A 68 26.56 -18.47 36.60
CA PHE A 68 26.32 -19.90 36.74
C PHE A 68 27.45 -20.57 37.53
N GLN A 69 28.71 -20.27 37.21
CA GLN A 69 29.87 -20.76 37.96
C GLN A 69 29.85 -20.29 39.43
N ILE A 70 29.53 -19.03 39.69
CA ILE A 70 29.40 -18.49 41.06
C ILE A 70 28.25 -19.18 41.81
N SER A 71 27.13 -19.46 41.14
CA SER A 71 25.99 -20.14 41.75
C SER A 71 26.32 -21.60 42.08
N VAL A 72 27.02 -22.30 41.19
CA VAL A 72 27.54 -23.66 41.46
C VAL A 72 28.56 -23.63 42.60
N PHE A 73 29.45 -22.63 42.63
CA PHE A 73 30.42 -22.47 43.71
C PHE A 73 29.75 -22.17 45.06
N LEU A 74 28.73 -21.31 45.08
CA LEU A 74 27.96 -21.02 46.30
C LEU A 74 27.14 -22.23 46.78
N LEU A 75 26.58 -23.02 45.86
CA LEU A 75 25.92 -24.28 46.20
C LEU A 75 26.92 -25.32 46.72
N ALA A 76 28.10 -25.42 46.12
CA ALA A 76 29.18 -26.28 46.60
C ALA A 76 29.71 -25.81 47.95
N ALA A 77 29.91 -24.50 48.15
CA ALA A 77 30.30 -23.91 49.43
C ALA A 77 29.22 -24.09 50.49
N ALA A 78 27.94 -23.98 50.15
CA ALA A 78 26.83 -24.29 51.04
C ALA A 78 26.77 -25.78 51.38
N ALA A 79 27.08 -26.67 50.44
CA ALA A 79 27.17 -28.11 50.67
C ALA A 79 28.39 -28.47 51.54
N CYS A 80 29.56 -27.89 51.27
CA CYS A 80 30.77 -28.01 52.09
C CYS A 80 30.54 -27.43 53.48
N TYR A 81 29.89 -26.28 53.60
CA TYR A 81 29.47 -25.71 54.88
C TYR A 81 28.48 -26.64 55.59
N ARG A 82 27.55 -27.25 54.87
CA ARG A 82 26.64 -28.27 55.43
C ARG A 82 27.42 -29.47 55.96
N ILE A 83 28.45 -29.94 55.26
CA ILE A 83 29.30 -31.07 55.68
C ILE A 83 30.19 -30.70 56.87
N ILE A 84 30.81 -29.51 56.86
CA ILE A 84 31.74 -29.03 57.90
C ILE A 84 30.98 -28.64 59.18
N TYR A 85 29.79 -28.05 59.05
CA TYR A 85 29.00 -27.52 60.18
C TYR A 85 27.83 -28.41 60.60
N LEU A 86 27.73 -29.63 60.06
CA LEU A 86 26.85 -30.67 60.59
C LEU A 86 27.32 -31.20 61.95
N ASN A 87 28.44 -30.69 62.48
CA ASN A 87 28.92 -31.04 63.81
C ASN A 87 28.68 -29.97 64.88
N ASP A 88 27.92 -28.89 64.62
CA ASP A 88 27.64 -27.91 65.67
C ASP A 88 26.18 -27.44 65.80
N ARG A 89 25.75 -27.46 67.06
CA ARG A 89 24.39 -27.71 67.56
C ARG A 89 23.63 -26.43 67.92
N ILE A 90 23.73 -25.34 67.15
CA ILE A 90 23.33 -24.00 67.68
C ILE A 90 22.38 -23.17 66.78
N PHE A 91 22.00 -23.57 65.57
CA PHE A 91 20.98 -22.82 64.79
C PHE A 91 19.89 -23.74 64.20
N PRO A 92 18.59 -23.54 64.52
CA PRO A 92 17.51 -24.37 64.01
C PRO A 92 17.42 -24.23 62.48
N GLY A 93 17.28 -25.37 61.78
CA GLY A 93 17.37 -25.48 60.32
C GLY A 93 16.43 -24.56 59.52
N ILE A 94 15.42 -24.00 60.15
CA ILE A 94 14.49 -23.02 59.57
C ILE A 94 15.20 -21.70 59.24
N VAL A 95 16.03 -21.17 60.14
CA VAL A 95 16.72 -19.87 59.94
C VAL A 95 17.76 -19.97 58.81
N LYS A 96 18.49 -21.09 58.73
CA LYS A 96 19.48 -21.34 57.68
C LYS A 96 18.84 -21.46 56.29
N SER A 97 17.69 -22.14 56.22
CA SER A 97 16.93 -22.28 54.97
C SER A 97 16.35 -20.92 54.52
N PHE A 98 15.92 -20.10 55.48
CA PHE A 98 15.39 -18.77 55.20
C PHE A 98 16.45 -17.80 54.64
N ILE A 99 17.66 -17.79 55.20
CA ILE A 99 18.77 -16.96 54.70
C ILE A 99 19.20 -17.39 53.29
N ALA A 100 19.25 -18.70 53.00
CA ALA A 100 19.57 -19.20 51.67
C ALA A 100 18.52 -18.78 50.62
N VAL A 101 17.23 -18.87 50.97
CA VAL A 101 16.14 -18.41 50.09
C VAL A 101 16.21 -16.90 49.87
N LEU A 102 16.48 -16.09 50.91
CA LEU A 102 16.65 -14.65 50.77
C LEU A 102 17.85 -14.28 49.88
N GLY A 103 18.97 -15.01 49.99
CA GLY A 103 20.13 -14.82 49.10
C GLY A 103 19.80 -15.10 47.63
N ILE A 104 19.06 -16.18 47.35
CA ILE A 104 18.60 -16.51 45.99
C ILE A 104 17.63 -15.45 45.46
N LEU A 105 16.66 -15.02 46.28
CA LEU A 105 15.71 -13.98 45.90
C LEU A 105 16.40 -12.63 45.64
N ALA A 106 17.42 -12.27 46.41
CA ALA A 106 18.21 -11.06 46.19
C ALA A 106 19.01 -11.12 44.86
N ILE A 107 19.58 -12.26 44.52
CA ILE A 107 20.26 -12.48 43.23
C ILE A 107 19.26 -12.40 42.06
N ILE A 108 18.08 -13.02 42.20
CA ILE A 108 17.03 -12.96 41.18
C ILE A 108 16.54 -11.52 41.01
N ALA A 109 16.31 -10.78 42.09
CA ALA A 109 15.89 -9.38 42.06
C ALA A 109 16.96 -8.48 41.42
N PHE A 110 18.24 -8.72 41.73
CA PHE A 110 19.35 -7.98 41.10
C PHE A 110 19.47 -8.28 39.61
N LEU A 111 19.37 -9.55 39.20
CA LEU A 111 19.38 -9.94 37.78
C LEU A 111 18.18 -9.37 37.03
N ALA A 112 16.97 -9.44 37.60
CA ALA A 112 15.76 -8.86 37.01
C ALA A 112 15.87 -7.34 36.90
N GLY A 113 16.33 -6.66 37.95
CA GLY A 113 16.56 -5.21 37.96
C GLY A 113 17.63 -4.77 36.96
N PHE A 114 18.71 -5.55 36.80
CA PHE A 114 19.79 -5.24 35.85
C PHE A 114 19.38 -5.51 34.39
N ILE A 115 18.64 -6.60 34.13
CA ILE A 115 18.03 -6.89 32.82
C ILE A 115 17.05 -5.77 32.47
N TRP A 116 16.18 -5.37 33.40
CA TRP A 116 15.23 -4.26 33.22
C TRP A 116 15.94 -2.92 32.97
N TRP A 117 16.99 -2.61 33.74
CA TRP A 117 17.81 -1.41 33.56
C TRP A 117 18.55 -1.38 32.21
N ARG A 118 18.93 -2.54 31.66
CA ARG A 118 19.60 -2.63 30.34
C ARG A 118 18.61 -2.66 29.17
N ILE A 119 17.45 -3.29 29.32
CA ILE A 119 16.35 -3.21 28.33
C ILE A 119 15.88 -1.76 28.20
N SER A 120 15.71 -1.06 29.33
CA SER A 120 15.34 0.37 29.33
C SER A 120 16.43 1.29 28.76
N LYS A 121 17.71 0.87 28.75
CA LYS A 121 18.81 1.64 28.14
C LYS A 121 19.03 1.42 26.64
N LYS A 122 18.48 0.36 26.02
CA LYS A 122 18.57 0.19 24.55
C LYS A 122 17.41 0.95 23.88
N SER A 123 17.68 2.21 23.55
CA SER A 123 16.77 3.12 22.83
C SER A 123 16.11 2.53 21.57
N GLY A 124 16.77 1.58 20.89
CA GLY A 124 16.25 0.96 19.67
C GLY A 124 15.03 0.04 19.86
N PHE A 125 14.93 -0.69 20.98
CA PHE A 125 13.78 -1.59 21.21
C PHE A 125 12.51 -0.80 21.58
N LEU A 126 12.65 0.16 22.50
CA LEU A 126 11.55 1.07 22.85
C LEU A 126 11.13 1.94 21.66
N GLY A 127 12.08 2.37 20.83
CA GLY A 127 11.80 3.09 19.58
C GLY A 127 10.97 2.27 18.59
N ASN A 128 11.29 0.98 18.41
CA ASN A 128 10.51 0.10 17.54
C ASN A 128 9.09 -0.18 18.10
N ILE A 129 8.93 -0.30 19.43
CA ILE A 129 7.61 -0.42 20.05
C ILE A 129 6.78 0.85 19.81
N LYS A 130 7.37 2.04 20.01
CA LYS A 130 6.69 3.31 19.78
C LYS A 130 6.14 3.41 18.35
N LYS A 131 6.95 3.04 17.36
CA LYS A 131 6.57 2.99 15.93
C LYS A 131 5.39 2.06 15.66
N ILE A 132 5.41 0.86 16.22
CA ILE A 132 4.29 -0.10 16.14
C ILE A 132 3.03 0.48 16.81
N VAL A 133 3.16 1.11 17.97
CA VAL A 133 2.03 1.74 18.67
C VAL A 133 1.46 2.89 17.85
N ASN A 134 2.31 3.71 17.21
CA ASN A 134 1.85 4.78 16.32
C ASN A 134 1.09 4.22 15.12
N LEU A 135 1.61 3.15 14.50
CA LEU A 135 0.91 2.46 13.42
C LEU A 135 -0.47 1.95 13.87
N LEU A 136 -0.53 1.22 14.98
CA LEU A 136 -1.78 0.66 15.52
C LEU A 136 -2.78 1.77 15.86
N SER A 137 -2.33 2.85 16.48
CA SER A 137 -3.13 4.05 16.76
C SER A 137 -3.76 4.62 15.48
N VAL A 138 -3.01 4.69 14.38
CA VAL A 138 -3.55 5.16 13.10
C VAL A 138 -4.55 4.17 12.51
N VAL A 139 -4.23 2.87 12.46
CA VAL A 139 -5.09 1.87 11.80
C VAL A 139 -6.30 1.41 12.62
N GLU A 140 -6.33 1.67 13.92
CA GLU A 140 -7.54 1.50 14.76
C GLU A 140 -8.62 2.54 14.45
N ASN A 141 -8.23 3.71 13.94
CA ASN A 141 -9.16 4.78 13.63
C ASN A 141 -9.80 4.61 12.24
N ASP A 142 -10.88 5.35 12.00
CA ASP A 142 -11.52 5.46 10.70
C ASP A 142 -10.62 6.17 9.67
N THR A 143 -10.95 6.02 8.38
CA THR A 143 -10.19 6.58 7.26
C THR A 143 -10.10 8.12 7.29
N SER A 144 -11.14 8.81 7.76
CA SER A 144 -11.14 10.29 7.87
C SER A 144 -10.14 10.76 8.92
N SER A 145 -10.07 10.08 10.06
CA SER A 145 -9.09 10.35 11.11
C SER A 145 -7.64 10.18 10.61
N MET A 146 -7.36 9.23 9.70
CA MET A 146 -6.05 9.12 9.05
C MET A 146 -5.70 10.36 8.23
N PHE A 147 -6.63 10.87 7.43
CA PHE A 147 -6.43 12.12 6.68
C PHE A 147 -6.23 13.30 7.62
N LEU A 148 -6.95 13.38 8.74
CA LEU A 148 -6.72 14.44 9.73
C LEU A 148 -5.32 14.35 10.37
N TYR A 149 -4.81 13.15 10.62
CA TYR A 149 -3.43 12.97 11.10
C TYR A 149 -2.40 13.41 10.05
N MET A 150 -2.58 13.00 8.79
CA MET A 150 -1.69 13.41 7.69
C MET A 150 -1.73 14.94 7.48
N GLU A 151 -2.91 15.56 7.55
CA GLU A 151 -3.06 17.02 7.41
C GLU A 151 -2.35 17.75 8.54
N LYS A 152 -2.54 17.30 9.79
CA LYS A 152 -1.87 17.86 10.96
C LYS A 152 -0.35 17.79 10.83
N ASP A 153 0.16 16.66 10.37
CA ASP A 153 1.58 16.44 10.14
C ASP A 153 2.12 17.31 9.00
N PHE A 154 1.40 17.44 7.88
CA PHE A 154 1.81 18.30 6.77
C PHE A 154 1.82 19.79 7.17
N LEU A 155 0.77 20.27 7.84
CA LEU A 155 0.67 21.64 8.34
C LEU A 155 1.80 21.99 9.33
N SER A 156 2.26 21.01 10.10
CA SER A 156 3.35 21.18 11.07
C SER A 156 4.71 21.46 10.41
N LEU A 157 4.84 21.33 9.09
CA LEU A 157 6.04 21.71 8.34
C LEU A 157 6.18 23.24 8.21
N ASP A 158 5.07 23.98 8.25
CA ASP A 158 5.10 25.43 8.32
C ASP A 158 5.38 25.86 9.77
N LYS A 159 6.50 26.56 9.97
CA LYS A 159 6.97 26.96 11.30
C LYS A 159 5.93 27.80 12.04
N GLU A 160 5.22 28.69 11.35
CA GLU A 160 4.23 29.55 12.00
C GLU A 160 2.97 28.78 12.39
N ILE A 161 2.48 27.90 11.50
CA ILE A 161 1.33 27.04 11.81
C ILE A 161 1.67 26.12 12.98
N LYS A 162 2.87 25.55 13.00
CA LYS A 162 3.36 24.72 14.10
C LYS A 162 3.37 25.46 15.45
N GLU A 163 3.81 26.71 15.50
CA GLU A 163 3.75 27.53 16.72
C GLU A 163 2.31 27.85 17.14
N LEU A 164 1.41 28.10 16.17
CA LEU A 164 -0.01 28.26 16.46
C LEU A 164 -0.65 26.99 17.03
N MET A 165 -0.28 25.81 16.51
CA MET A 165 -0.75 24.52 17.02
C MET A 165 -0.27 24.25 18.46
N LYS A 166 0.91 24.73 18.84
CA LYS A 166 1.37 24.71 20.25
C LYS A 166 0.55 25.66 21.13
N SER A 167 0.13 26.81 20.58
CA SER A 167 -0.66 27.82 21.29
C SER A 167 -2.13 27.43 21.46
N PHE A 168 -2.65 26.61 20.54
CA PHE A 168 -4.01 26.08 20.58
C PHE A 168 -4.02 24.55 20.43
N PRO A 169 -3.54 23.79 21.44
CA PRO A 169 -3.57 22.34 21.41
C PRO A 169 -4.99 21.84 21.16
N ASP A 170 -5.12 20.87 20.25
CA ASP A 170 -6.37 20.19 19.90
C ASP A 170 -7.52 21.09 19.39
N ASN A 171 -7.24 22.36 19.04
CA ASN A 171 -8.22 23.27 18.49
C ASN A 171 -7.77 23.82 17.12
N MET A 172 -7.86 22.95 16.11
CA MET A 172 -7.45 23.28 14.74
C MET A 172 -8.28 24.41 14.10
N GLU A 173 -9.50 24.65 14.58
CA GLU A 173 -10.32 25.78 14.12
C GLU A 173 -9.72 27.13 14.57
N LYS A 174 -9.31 27.23 15.85
CA LYS A 174 -8.58 28.40 16.34
C LYS A 174 -7.24 28.59 15.64
N VAL A 175 -6.51 27.50 15.37
CA VAL A 175 -5.27 27.55 14.59
C VAL A 175 -5.54 28.14 13.20
N ARG A 176 -6.56 27.62 12.49
CA ARG A 176 -6.97 28.13 11.17
C ARG A 176 -7.34 29.60 11.23
N ASP A 177 -8.17 30.01 12.17
CA ASP A 177 -8.66 31.39 12.26
C ASP A 177 -7.52 32.37 12.60
N ALA A 178 -6.62 31.97 13.50
CA ALA A 178 -5.41 32.74 13.81
C ALA A 178 -4.48 32.85 12.60
N TRP A 179 -4.31 31.76 11.84
CA TRP A 179 -3.52 31.73 10.61
C TRP A 179 -4.12 32.59 9.51
N GLY A 180 -5.43 32.46 9.27
CA GLY A 180 -6.17 33.20 8.25
C GLY A 180 -6.13 34.72 8.49
N LYS A 181 -6.14 35.18 9.74
CA LYS A 181 -5.95 36.60 10.08
C LYS A 181 -4.60 37.15 9.63
N LYS A 182 -3.54 36.32 9.65
CA LYS A 182 -2.19 36.68 9.21
C LYS A 182 -2.03 36.61 7.69
N LYS A 183 -2.58 35.59 7.04
CA LYS A 183 -2.44 35.34 5.58
C LYS A 183 -3.76 35.50 4.82
N LYS A 184 -4.40 36.67 4.99
CA LYS A 184 -5.78 37.09 4.65
C LYS A 184 -6.45 36.64 3.32
N LYS A 185 -5.81 35.92 2.40
CA LYS A 185 -6.44 35.50 1.13
C LYS A 185 -6.15 34.10 0.60
N ASN A 186 -5.06 33.42 0.98
CA ASN A 186 -4.61 32.26 0.19
C ASN A 186 -4.29 30.97 0.97
N MET A 187 -4.35 30.94 2.30
CA MET A 187 -4.06 29.73 3.12
C MET A 187 -2.76 28.99 2.74
N GLU A 188 -1.76 29.74 2.28
CA GLU A 188 -0.49 29.23 1.74
C GLU A 188 0.41 28.63 2.84
N ILE A 189 0.87 27.40 2.63
CA ILE A 189 1.77 26.66 3.51
C ILE A 189 3.21 26.84 3.01
N THR A 190 4.10 27.32 3.87
CA THR A 190 5.51 27.59 3.51
C THR A 190 6.44 26.54 4.10
N ILE A 191 7.16 25.81 3.25
CA ILE A 191 8.09 24.73 3.64
C ILE A 191 9.43 24.99 2.97
N ASP A 192 10.48 25.25 3.75
CA ASP A 192 11.85 25.54 3.27
C ASP A 192 11.89 26.55 2.10
N GLY A 193 11.15 27.66 2.24
CA GLY A 193 11.07 28.74 1.25
C GLY A 193 10.18 28.46 0.03
N LYS A 194 9.60 27.26 -0.06
CA LYS A 194 8.62 26.88 -1.08
C LYS A 194 7.20 27.10 -0.57
N VAL A 195 6.27 27.42 -1.46
CA VAL A 195 4.88 27.73 -1.13
C VAL A 195 3.95 26.73 -1.78
N TYR A 196 3.16 26.04 -0.96
CA TYR A 196 2.14 25.09 -1.37
C TYR A 196 0.75 25.59 -0.96
N ASP A 197 -0.23 25.45 -1.84
CA ASP A 197 -1.62 25.85 -1.59
C ASP A 197 -2.51 24.66 -1.25
N LYS A 198 -2.18 23.49 -1.79
CA LYS A 198 -2.91 22.24 -1.58
C LYS A 198 -2.03 21.02 -1.74
N VAL A 199 -2.58 19.89 -1.32
CA VAL A 199 -1.95 18.57 -1.42
C VAL A 199 -2.92 17.63 -2.13
N ILE A 200 -2.43 16.95 -3.17
CA ILE A 200 -3.15 15.85 -3.82
C ILE A 200 -2.67 14.52 -3.22
N LEU A 201 -3.59 13.75 -2.67
CA LEU A 201 -3.33 12.39 -2.19
C LEU A 201 -3.91 11.37 -3.17
N THR A 202 -3.18 10.29 -3.43
CA THR A 202 -3.71 9.14 -4.17
C THR A 202 -3.63 7.86 -3.34
N PRO A 203 -4.59 7.63 -2.43
CA PRO A 203 -4.66 6.39 -1.67
C PRO A 203 -4.79 5.18 -2.61
N LEU A 204 -3.90 4.21 -2.45
CA LEU A 204 -3.86 3.00 -3.24
C LEU A 204 -4.68 1.91 -2.54
N LEU A 205 -5.88 1.63 -3.05
CA LEU A 205 -6.72 0.57 -2.47
C LEU A 205 -6.11 -0.80 -2.77
N MET A 206 -6.16 -1.69 -1.78
CA MET A 206 -5.68 -3.06 -1.92
C MET A 206 -6.86 -4.02 -1.94
N ASP A 207 -6.95 -4.84 -2.98
CA ASP A 207 -7.95 -5.90 -3.07
C ASP A 207 -7.52 -7.10 -2.20
N PHE A 208 -7.64 -6.94 -0.88
CA PHE A 208 -7.44 -8.03 0.09
C PHE A 208 -8.37 -9.23 -0.20
N GLY A 209 -9.50 -8.99 -0.89
CA GLY A 209 -10.49 -10.00 -1.21
C GLY A 209 -10.91 -10.81 0.03
N TYR A 210 -10.97 -12.13 -0.14
CA TYR A 210 -11.13 -13.09 0.95
C TYR A 210 -9.80 -13.76 1.35
N LYS A 211 -8.67 -13.21 0.89
CA LYS A 211 -7.33 -13.80 0.98
C LYS A 211 -6.68 -13.35 2.30
N GLY A 212 -6.17 -14.27 3.13
CA GLY A 212 -5.61 -13.83 4.43
C GLY A 212 -5.26 -14.91 5.45
N PHE A 213 -5.93 -16.05 5.43
CA PHE A 213 -5.72 -17.13 6.39
C PHE A 213 -5.41 -18.43 5.66
N LYS A 214 -4.27 -19.06 5.97
CA LYS A 214 -3.97 -20.40 5.45
C LYS A 214 -4.81 -21.43 6.22
N LYS A 215 -5.05 -22.60 5.62
CA LYS A 215 -5.89 -23.65 6.23
C LYS A 215 -5.34 -24.07 7.60
N GLU A 216 -4.02 -24.02 7.75
CA GLU A 216 -3.28 -24.32 8.98
C GLU A 216 -3.52 -23.28 10.08
N ASP A 217 -3.65 -21.99 9.73
CA ASP A 217 -3.97 -20.92 10.70
C ASP A 217 -5.41 -21.08 11.24
N LEU A 218 -6.31 -21.68 10.44
CA LEU A 218 -7.74 -21.85 10.74
C LEU A 218 -8.05 -23.12 11.55
N THR A 219 -7.13 -24.08 11.58
CA THR A 219 -7.30 -25.35 12.32
C THR A 219 -6.92 -25.24 13.80
N GLU A 220 -6.18 -24.21 14.19
CA GLU A 220 -5.71 -24.03 15.58
C GLU A 220 -6.61 -23.11 16.42
N ILE A 221 -7.61 -22.46 15.82
CA ILE A 221 -8.45 -21.46 16.50
C ILE A 221 -9.94 -21.82 16.40
N HIS A 222 -10.66 -21.72 17.53
CA HIS A 222 -12.09 -22.04 17.60
C HIS A 222 -12.97 -21.07 16.79
N TYR A 223 -12.65 -19.77 16.82
CA TYR A 223 -13.32 -18.72 16.04
C TYR A 223 -12.52 -18.41 14.77
N ASN A 224 -12.57 -19.33 13.81
CA ASN A 224 -11.78 -19.28 12.56
C ASN A 224 -12.49 -18.55 11.41
N ASN A 225 -13.43 -17.64 11.70
CA ASN A 225 -14.04 -16.79 10.68
C ASN A 225 -13.63 -15.33 10.89
N PRO A 226 -12.40 -14.96 10.49
CA PRO A 226 -11.89 -13.60 10.66
C PRO A 226 -12.69 -12.60 9.81
N PRO A 227 -12.76 -11.32 10.23
CA PRO A 227 -13.43 -10.30 9.45
C PRO A 227 -12.83 -10.22 8.04
N ARG A 228 -13.70 -10.18 7.03
CA ARG A 228 -13.31 -10.12 5.61
C ARG A 228 -14.00 -8.91 5.01
N LYS A 229 -13.21 -7.97 4.48
CA LYS A 229 -13.73 -6.76 3.86
C LYS A 229 -13.38 -6.73 2.37
N PRO A 230 -14.33 -7.08 1.48
CA PRO A 230 -14.09 -7.03 0.04
C PRO A 230 -13.75 -5.60 -0.39
N VAL A 231 -13.03 -5.46 -1.51
CA VAL A 231 -12.61 -4.14 -2.04
C VAL A 231 -13.76 -3.15 -2.18
N VAL A 232 -14.98 -3.65 -2.46
CA VAL A 232 -16.20 -2.84 -2.57
C VAL A 232 -16.51 -2.07 -1.28
N GLU A 233 -16.37 -2.72 -0.12
CA GLU A 233 -16.62 -2.05 1.15
C GLU A 233 -15.46 -1.11 1.53
N GLN A 234 -14.23 -1.43 1.13
CA GLN A 234 -13.09 -0.51 1.32
C GLN A 234 -13.27 0.77 0.49
N VAL A 235 -13.81 0.64 -0.71
CA VAL A 235 -14.18 1.77 -1.58
C VAL A 235 -15.21 2.66 -0.87
N VAL A 236 -16.23 2.06 -0.26
CA VAL A 236 -17.25 2.81 0.51
C VAL A 236 -16.61 3.54 1.70
N ASP A 237 -15.79 2.85 2.50
CA ASP A 237 -15.06 3.46 3.62
C ASP A 237 -14.16 4.62 3.18
N MET A 238 -13.45 4.46 2.05
CA MET A 238 -12.57 5.49 1.51
C MET A 238 -13.33 6.79 1.23
N PHE A 239 -14.43 6.71 0.47
CA PHE A 239 -15.16 7.91 0.07
C PHE A 239 -16.01 8.51 1.20
N ASN A 240 -16.55 7.69 2.10
CA ASN A 240 -17.16 8.19 3.34
C ASN A 240 -16.08 8.85 4.23
N GLY A 241 -14.86 8.32 4.26
CA GLY A 241 -13.71 8.93 4.93
C GLY A 241 -13.32 10.27 4.31
N ILE A 242 -13.33 10.40 2.98
CA ILE A 242 -13.10 11.69 2.31
C ILE A 242 -14.20 12.69 2.71
N GLN A 243 -15.47 12.27 2.69
CA GLN A 243 -16.60 13.11 3.07
C GLN A 243 -16.50 13.60 4.52
N ASP A 244 -16.20 12.70 5.45
CA ASP A 244 -16.04 13.04 6.87
C ASP A 244 -14.80 13.91 7.12
N TYR A 245 -13.69 13.69 6.42
CA TYR A 245 -12.52 14.56 6.47
C TYR A 245 -12.88 15.99 6.03
N MET A 246 -13.62 16.14 4.92
CA MET A 246 -14.06 17.44 4.44
C MET A 246 -15.03 18.13 5.42
N ALA A 247 -15.79 17.36 6.21
CA ALA A 247 -16.67 17.91 7.24
C ALA A 247 -15.90 18.35 8.49
N ARG A 248 -14.92 17.54 8.94
CA ARG A 248 -14.20 17.73 10.21
C ARG A 248 -13.00 18.65 10.09
N SER A 249 -12.29 18.65 8.95
CA SER A 249 -11.11 19.48 8.79
C SER A 249 -11.50 20.96 8.64
N PRO A 250 -10.90 21.86 9.45
CA PRO A 250 -11.05 23.29 9.22
C PRO A 250 -10.15 23.78 8.06
N PHE A 251 -9.04 23.10 7.75
CA PHE A 251 -8.07 23.51 6.74
C PHE A 251 -8.36 22.97 5.34
N ARG A 252 -8.74 21.69 5.22
CA ARG A 252 -9.18 21.01 3.99
C ARG A 252 -8.15 21.12 2.87
N ILE A 253 -6.90 20.86 3.20
CA ILE A 253 -5.78 21.01 2.23
C ILE A 253 -5.72 19.86 1.23
N PHE A 254 -6.44 18.75 1.46
CA PHE A 254 -6.41 17.57 0.61
C PHE A 254 -7.47 17.56 -0.49
N GLU A 255 -7.00 17.30 -1.71
CA GLU A 255 -7.79 16.73 -2.80
C GLU A 255 -7.40 15.24 -2.93
N ILE A 256 -8.37 14.34 -2.77
CA ILE A 256 -8.09 12.91 -2.63
C ILE A 256 -8.63 12.17 -3.86
N TYR A 257 -7.73 11.58 -4.64
CA TYR A 257 -8.06 10.81 -5.86
C TYR A 257 -7.55 9.37 -5.76
N PRO A 258 -8.33 8.45 -5.17
CA PRO A 258 -7.88 7.07 -4.92
C PRO A 258 -7.57 6.30 -6.21
N PHE A 259 -6.75 5.26 -6.07
CA PHE A 259 -6.54 4.24 -7.11
C PHE A 259 -7.31 2.98 -6.74
N LEU A 260 -8.06 2.42 -7.69
CA LEU A 260 -8.84 1.20 -7.47
C LEU A 260 -7.92 -0.02 -7.48
N GLY A 261 -7.95 -0.80 -6.40
CA GLY A 261 -7.27 -2.09 -6.32
C GLY A 261 -7.96 -3.13 -7.19
N ILE A 262 -7.23 -3.79 -8.09
CA ILE A 262 -7.77 -4.84 -8.95
C ILE A 262 -6.87 -6.08 -8.88
N ASN A 263 -7.48 -7.22 -8.57
CA ASN A 263 -6.91 -8.54 -8.88
C ASN A 263 -7.80 -9.23 -9.93
N THR A 264 -7.27 -9.49 -11.12
CA THR A 264 -8.03 -10.06 -12.26
C THR A 264 -8.60 -11.44 -11.98
N GLU A 265 -8.00 -12.20 -11.07
CA GLU A 265 -8.49 -13.53 -10.66
C GLU A 265 -9.90 -13.46 -10.06
N ASN A 266 -10.26 -12.32 -9.46
CA ASN A 266 -11.55 -12.12 -8.80
C ASN A 266 -12.70 -11.83 -9.79
N TYR A 267 -12.42 -11.77 -11.09
CA TYR A 267 -13.39 -11.34 -12.09
C TYR A 267 -13.44 -12.26 -13.31
N GLU A 268 -14.58 -12.21 -14.01
CA GLU A 268 -14.80 -12.87 -15.29
C GLU A 268 -14.56 -11.89 -16.46
N LEU A 269 -14.13 -12.41 -17.62
CA LEU A 269 -13.93 -11.60 -18.82
C LEU A 269 -15.14 -11.60 -19.77
N GLY A 270 -15.89 -12.70 -19.78
CA GLY A 270 -16.87 -13.03 -20.83
C GLY A 270 -16.36 -14.14 -21.75
N ILE A 271 -16.96 -14.23 -22.94
CA ILE A 271 -16.67 -15.29 -23.92
C ILE A 271 -15.50 -14.85 -24.79
N VAL A 272 -14.44 -15.67 -24.83
CA VAL A 272 -13.25 -15.43 -25.66
C VAL A 272 -13.24 -16.46 -26.80
N ARG A 273 -13.06 -16.00 -28.04
CA ARG A 273 -12.98 -16.84 -29.24
C ARG A 273 -11.71 -16.54 -30.01
N THR A 274 -10.94 -17.56 -30.36
CA THR A 274 -9.79 -17.39 -31.27
C THR A 274 -10.30 -17.12 -32.68
N VAL A 275 -9.70 -16.16 -33.37
CA VAL A 275 -9.99 -15.83 -34.78
C VAL A 275 -8.74 -16.01 -35.62
N SER A 276 -8.88 -16.35 -36.91
CA SER A 276 -7.72 -16.45 -37.80
C SER A 276 -7.08 -15.09 -38.04
N ASN A 277 -5.79 -15.06 -38.38
CA ASN A 277 -5.04 -13.80 -38.55
C ASN A 277 -5.66 -12.86 -39.61
N ASP A 278 -6.08 -13.39 -40.76
CA ASP A 278 -6.75 -12.60 -41.81
C ASP A 278 -8.06 -11.95 -41.30
N ILE A 279 -8.81 -12.68 -40.48
CA ILE A 279 -10.06 -12.20 -39.89
C ILE A 279 -9.76 -11.18 -38.78
N GLY A 280 -8.76 -11.44 -37.95
CA GLY A 280 -8.27 -10.53 -36.92
C GLY A 280 -7.83 -9.19 -37.50
N ASP A 281 -7.09 -9.20 -38.61
CA ASP A 281 -6.63 -7.99 -39.30
C ASP A 281 -7.77 -7.19 -39.94
N LYS A 282 -8.77 -7.87 -40.50
CA LYS A 282 -9.98 -7.23 -41.06
C LYS A 282 -10.84 -6.60 -39.96
N LEU A 283 -11.02 -7.31 -38.84
CA LEU A 283 -11.71 -6.83 -37.64
C LEU A 283 -10.99 -5.63 -37.02
N ALA A 284 -9.67 -5.71 -36.88
CA ALA A 284 -8.85 -4.65 -36.31
C ALA A 284 -8.91 -3.36 -37.15
N ARG A 285 -8.92 -3.47 -38.48
CA ARG A 285 -9.12 -2.31 -39.37
C ARG A 285 -10.51 -1.69 -39.23
N SER A 286 -11.50 -2.49 -38.85
CA SER A 286 -12.91 -2.08 -38.80
C SER A 286 -13.31 -1.53 -37.42
N VAL A 287 -12.72 -2.03 -36.33
CA VAL A 287 -13.08 -1.69 -34.94
C VAL A 287 -11.96 -0.88 -34.28
N LYS A 288 -11.91 0.44 -34.55
CA LYS A 288 -10.84 1.36 -34.10
C LYS A 288 -10.45 1.21 -32.61
N ASN A 289 -11.41 0.98 -31.72
CA ASN A 289 -11.19 1.00 -30.26
C ASN A 289 -10.99 -0.39 -29.64
N LYS A 290 -10.94 -1.48 -30.42
CA LYS A 290 -10.66 -2.85 -29.91
C LYS A 290 -9.68 -3.63 -30.79
N ALA A 291 -9.20 -2.98 -31.85
CA ALA A 291 -8.27 -3.51 -32.83
C ALA A 291 -6.98 -4.05 -32.21
N SER A 292 -6.47 -3.37 -31.19
CA SER A 292 -5.18 -3.68 -30.59
C SER A 292 -5.22 -4.98 -29.77
N TYR A 293 -6.28 -5.24 -28.99
CA TYR A 293 -6.43 -6.54 -28.30
C TYR A 293 -6.48 -7.71 -29.28
N ILE A 294 -7.29 -7.59 -30.34
CA ILE A 294 -7.42 -8.63 -31.37
C ILE A 294 -6.07 -8.85 -32.08
N LYS A 295 -5.38 -7.77 -32.45
CA LYS A 295 -4.06 -7.83 -33.11
C LYS A 295 -3.00 -8.48 -32.23
N GLN A 296 -3.01 -8.21 -30.93
CA GLN A 296 -2.00 -8.70 -29.99
C GLN A 296 -2.25 -10.15 -29.52
N THR A 297 -3.51 -10.56 -29.42
CA THR A 297 -3.89 -11.87 -28.86
C THR A 297 -4.39 -12.87 -29.89
N GLY A 298 -4.80 -12.41 -31.08
CA GLY A 298 -5.53 -13.22 -32.06
C GLY A 298 -6.93 -13.64 -31.60
N LYS A 299 -7.46 -13.00 -30.55
CA LYS A 299 -8.73 -13.38 -29.91
C LYS A 299 -9.77 -12.28 -30.01
N LEU A 300 -11.00 -12.68 -30.32
CA LEU A 300 -12.20 -11.87 -30.25
C LEU A 300 -12.83 -12.04 -28.85
N LEU A 301 -13.00 -10.93 -28.15
CA LEU A 301 -13.68 -10.89 -26.86
C LEU A 301 -15.15 -10.44 -27.04
N ILE A 302 -16.08 -11.24 -26.53
CA ILE A 302 -17.52 -10.97 -26.54
C ILE A 302 -18.02 -10.90 -25.10
N TYR A 303 -18.55 -9.74 -24.71
CA TYR A 303 -19.17 -9.53 -23.41
C TYR A 303 -20.40 -8.61 -23.55
N ASN A 304 -21.27 -8.65 -22.52
CA ASN A 304 -22.40 -7.73 -22.45
C ASN A 304 -21.89 -6.39 -21.92
N GLU A 305 -21.82 -5.39 -22.79
CA GLU A 305 -21.57 -4.01 -22.36
C GLU A 305 -22.83 -3.49 -21.68
N ILE A 306 -22.70 -3.10 -20.41
CA ILE A 306 -23.77 -2.42 -19.66
C ILE A 306 -23.38 -0.95 -19.64
N THR A 307 -24.17 -0.10 -20.29
CA THR A 307 -23.91 1.35 -20.30
C THR A 307 -24.15 1.94 -18.90
N PRO A 308 -23.53 3.09 -18.58
CA PRO A 308 -23.70 3.78 -17.29
C PRO A 308 -25.13 4.20 -16.93
N GLU A 309 -26.08 4.04 -17.86
CA GLU A 309 -27.49 4.46 -17.80
C GLU A 309 -28.46 3.29 -17.58
N GLU A 310 -27.96 2.06 -17.33
CA GLU A 310 -28.78 0.85 -17.09
C GLU A 310 -29.78 0.46 -18.19
N GLU A 311 -29.83 1.19 -19.32
CA GLU A 311 -30.45 0.68 -20.52
C GLU A 311 -29.67 -0.56 -20.97
N LYS A 312 -30.33 -1.73 -20.93
CA LYS A 312 -29.88 -2.96 -21.60
C LYS A 312 -29.87 -2.76 -23.11
N LYS A 313 -29.05 -1.84 -23.63
CA LYS A 313 -28.70 -1.84 -25.04
C LYS A 313 -27.66 -2.92 -25.22
N TRP A 314 -28.06 -4.00 -25.89
CA TRP A 314 -27.10 -4.81 -26.63
C TRP A 314 -26.41 -3.86 -27.60
N ILE A 315 -25.24 -3.37 -27.24
CA ILE A 315 -24.39 -2.68 -28.21
C ILE A 315 -23.99 -3.77 -29.20
N ASN A 316 -24.74 -3.85 -30.30
CA ASN A 316 -24.26 -4.50 -31.51
C ASN A 316 -22.96 -3.76 -31.84
N PHE A 317 -21.84 -4.44 -31.60
CA PHE A 317 -20.49 -3.90 -31.56
C PHE A 317 -19.97 -3.40 -32.91
N PHE A 318 -20.69 -2.56 -33.64
CA PHE A 318 -20.25 -2.12 -34.96
C PHE A 318 -20.60 -0.66 -35.20
N ASN A 319 -19.66 0.23 -34.89
CA ASN A 319 -19.43 1.40 -35.74
C ASN A 319 -18.50 1.01 -36.91
N VAL A 320 -18.72 -0.19 -37.47
CA VAL A 320 -18.10 -0.65 -38.70
C VAL A 320 -18.98 -0.13 -39.82
N GLU A 321 -18.69 1.08 -40.26
CA GLU A 321 -19.11 1.47 -41.59
C GLU A 321 -18.38 0.57 -42.60
N LYS A 322 -19.16 -0.23 -43.33
CA LYS A 322 -18.96 -0.66 -44.74
C LYS A 322 -18.54 -2.10 -45.10
N ASP A 323 -18.37 -3.07 -44.19
CA ASP A 323 -18.15 -4.47 -44.61
C ASP A 323 -19.25 -5.44 -44.15
N LYS A 324 -20.27 -5.64 -45.02
CA LYS A 324 -21.42 -6.54 -44.78
C LYS A 324 -21.03 -7.98 -44.41
N PRO A 325 -20.01 -8.62 -45.03
CA PRO A 325 -19.52 -9.95 -44.64
C PRO A 325 -19.02 -10.00 -43.20
N THR A 326 -18.17 -9.05 -42.79
CA THR A 326 -17.64 -8.98 -41.41
C THR A 326 -18.76 -8.77 -40.39
N ILE A 327 -19.72 -7.89 -40.67
CA ILE A 327 -20.89 -7.69 -39.79
C ILE A 327 -21.74 -8.96 -39.68
N LYS A 328 -21.99 -9.65 -40.80
CA LYS A 328 -22.77 -10.90 -40.80
C LYS A 328 -22.08 -11.98 -39.98
N MET A 329 -20.78 -12.18 -40.19
CA MET A 329 -19.97 -13.15 -39.46
C MET A 329 -20.02 -12.90 -37.95
N ILE A 330 -19.82 -11.65 -37.52
CA ILE A 330 -19.81 -11.37 -36.07
C ILE A 330 -21.22 -11.45 -35.49
N THR A 331 -22.23 -11.08 -36.27
CA THR A 331 -23.63 -11.27 -35.87
C THR A 331 -23.94 -12.75 -35.65
N GLU A 332 -23.39 -13.66 -36.46
CA GLU A 332 -23.51 -15.11 -36.27
C GLU A 332 -22.80 -15.58 -34.99
N ILE A 333 -21.54 -15.18 -34.78
CA ILE A 333 -20.80 -15.51 -33.54
C ILE A 333 -21.53 -15.00 -32.29
N VAL A 334 -22.06 -13.77 -32.33
CA VAL A 334 -22.83 -13.19 -31.22
C VAL A 334 -24.15 -13.93 -31.02
N LYS A 335 -24.86 -14.30 -32.08
CA LYS A 335 -26.10 -15.10 -31.98
C LYS A 335 -25.85 -16.48 -31.37
N GLU A 336 -24.75 -17.13 -31.73
CA GLU A 336 -24.33 -18.39 -31.10
C GLU A 336 -24.00 -18.19 -29.62
N SER A 337 -23.27 -17.12 -29.31
CA SER A 337 -22.90 -16.77 -27.93
C SER A 337 -24.13 -16.45 -27.05
N LYS A 338 -25.20 -15.86 -27.62
CA LYS A 338 -26.47 -15.59 -26.93
C LYS A 338 -27.24 -16.85 -26.52
N LYS A 339 -26.97 -18.00 -27.13
CA LYS A 339 -27.57 -19.29 -26.75
C LYS A 339 -26.93 -19.88 -25.48
N GLU A 340 -25.78 -19.35 -25.06
CA GLU A 340 -25.12 -19.73 -23.82
C GLU A 340 -25.69 -18.88 -22.67
N ASP A 341 -26.45 -19.49 -21.75
CA ASP A 341 -27.01 -18.81 -20.57
C ASP A 341 -25.89 -18.46 -19.58
N PHE A 342 -25.23 -17.33 -19.81
CA PHE A 342 -24.10 -16.89 -19.00
C PHE A 342 -24.56 -15.91 -17.91
N LYS A 343 -24.61 -16.39 -16.68
CA LYS A 343 -24.78 -15.53 -15.49
C LYS A 343 -23.46 -14.80 -15.19
N GLN A 344 -23.17 -13.71 -15.91
CA GLN A 344 -21.95 -12.91 -15.69
C GLN A 344 -22.03 -12.19 -14.33
N LYS A 345 -21.46 -12.78 -13.29
CA LYS A 345 -21.27 -12.11 -12.00
C LYS A 345 -19.83 -11.60 -11.94
N ASN A 346 -19.64 -10.34 -11.53
CA ASN A 346 -18.33 -9.69 -11.40
C ASN A 346 -17.44 -9.73 -12.67
N ASN A 347 -17.83 -8.96 -13.69
CA ASN A 347 -17.15 -8.90 -14.98
C ASN A 347 -16.15 -7.70 -15.05
N ILE A 348 -14.90 -7.93 -15.50
CA ILE A 348 -13.85 -6.89 -15.65
C ILE A 348 -14.30 -5.77 -16.61
N PRO A 349 -14.65 -6.05 -17.89
CA PRO A 349 -15.20 -5.04 -18.79
C PRO A 349 -16.31 -4.18 -18.18
N LYS A 350 -17.27 -4.78 -17.49
CA LYS A 350 -18.37 -4.05 -16.83
C LYS A 350 -17.83 -3.10 -15.75
N MET A 351 -16.94 -3.59 -14.91
CA MET A 351 -16.33 -2.82 -13.82
C MET A 351 -15.49 -1.65 -14.37
N LEU A 352 -14.63 -1.91 -15.36
CA LEU A 352 -13.80 -0.89 -16.01
C LEU A 352 -14.66 0.16 -16.73
N ALA A 353 -15.70 -0.25 -17.47
CA ALA A 353 -16.61 0.69 -18.12
C ALA A 353 -17.33 1.59 -17.11
N ARG A 354 -17.76 1.05 -15.96
CA ARG A 354 -18.42 1.83 -14.90
C ARG A 354 -17.50 2.91 -14.33
N TYR A 355 -16.31 2.52 -13.89
CA TYR A 355 -15.42 3.41 -13.13
C TYR A 355 -14.44 4.20 -13.99
N PHE A 356 -14.25 3.81 -15.25
CA PHE A 356 -13.26 4.42 -16.13
C PHE A 356 -13.76 4.62 -17.58
N GLY A 357 -15.01 4.26 -17.91
CA GLY A 357 -15.53 4.43 -19.27
C GLY A 357 -15.48 5.87 -19.77
N GLY A 358 -15.78 6.82 -18.87
CA GLY A 358 -15.68 8.25 -19.12
C GLY A 358 -14.32 8.87 -18.80
N TYR A 359 -13.29 8.08 -18.43
CA TYR A 359 -12.00 8.59 -17.99
C TYR A 359 -11.34 9.48 -19.07
N THR A 360 -10.96 10.69 -18.66
CA THR A 360 -10.35 11.69 -19.55
C THR A 360 -8.86 11.93 -19.26
N GLY A 361 -8.36 11.50 -18.10
CA GLY A 361 -7.01 11.82 -17.65
C GLY A 361 -6.76 13.31 -17.40
N LYS A 362 -7.81 14.15 -17.34
CA LYS A 362 -7.68 15.60 -17.16
C LYS A 362 -8.04 16.01 -15.74
N TYR A 363 -7.18 16.81 -15.12
CA TYR A 363 -7.36 17.30 -13.75
C TYR A 363 -8.72 17.99 -13.56
N GLU A 364 -9.15 18.79 -14.54
CA GLU A 364 -10.38 19.58 -14.46
C GLU A 364 -11.61 18.68 -14.25
N THR A 365 -11.70 17.57 -14.98
CA THR A 365 -12.83 16.63 -14.87
C THR A 365 -12.87 15.93 -13.51
N PHE A 366 -11.69 15.60 -12.97
CA PHE A 366 -11.55 15.05 -11.61
C PHE A 366 -11.96 16.07 -10.56
N PHE A 367 -11.49 17.31 -10.70
CA PHE A 367 -11.77 18.39 -9.78
C PHE A 367 -13.26 18.79 -9.77
N GLU A 368 -13.91 18.82 -10.93
CA GLU A 368 -15.36 19.03 -11.06
C GLU A 368 -16.15 17.94 -10.33
N THR A 369 -15.77 16.68 -10.53
CA THR A 369 -16.39 15.55 -9.83
C THR A 369 -16.14 15.64 -8.33
N TYR A 370 -14.90 15.88 -7.91
CA TYR A 370 -14.53 16.02 -6.51
C TYR A 370 -15.33 17.15 -5.83
N THR A 371 -15.38 18.33 -6.44
CA THR A 371 -16.11 19.49 -5.90
C THR A 371 -17.62 19.23 -5.84
N LYS A 372 -18.19 18.52 -6.84
CA LYS A 372 -19.61 18.17 -6.85
C LYS A 372 -20.01 17.28 -5.67
N TYR A 373 -19.15 16.33 -5.28
CA TYR A 373 -19.47 15.34 -4.24
C TYR A 373 -18.92 15.70 -2.85
N PHE A 374 -17.79 16.40 -2.79
CA PHE A 374 -17.05 16.67 -1.56
C PHE A 374 -16.79 18.17 -1.31
N GLY A 375 -17.09 19.04 -2.29
CA GLY A 375 -16.94 20.50 -2.16
C GLY A 375 -18.05 21.14 -1.32
N ASN A 376 -17.81 22.38 -0.87
CA ASN A 376 -18.81 23.19 -0.18
C ASN A 376 -19.76 23.85 -1.19
N ASN A 377 -21.06 23.88 -0.88
CA ASN A 377 -21.96 24.83 -1.53
C ASN A 377 -21.66 26.26 -1.05
N GLU A 378 -21.74 27.24 -1.96
CA GLU A 378 -21.48 28.69 -1.73
C GLU A 378 -22.34 29.36 -0.63
N LYS A 379 -23.18 28.61 0.08
CA LYS A 379 -24.07 29.12 1.14
C LYS A 379 -23.78 28.58 2.54
N GLY A 380 -22.54 28.15 2.84
CA GLY A 380 -22.10 27.85 4.21
C GLY A 380 -22.84 26.71 4.93
N ALA A 381 -23.88 26.15 4.33
CA ALA A 381 -24.56 24.95 4.78
C ALA A 381 -23.80 23.76 4.21
N ILE A 382 -23.03 23.10 5.09
CA ILE A 382 -22.70 21.69 4.93
C ILE A 382 -24.03 21.02 4.58
N LYS A 383 -24.15 20.36 3.43
CA LYS A 383 -25.20 19.36 3.30
C LYS A 383 -24.90 18.39 4.45
N LYS A 384 -25.67 18.47 5.54
CA LYS A 384 -25.62 17.49 6.64
C LYS A 384 -25.86 16.07 6.09
N HIS A 385 -26.33 15.98 4.84
CA HIS A 385 -26.39 14.82 3.97
C HIS A 385 -25.79 15.13 2.58
N GLY A 386 -24.47 15.35 2.48
CA GLY A 386 -23.80 15.02 1.21
C GLY A 386 -24.17 13.56 0.90
N ILE A 387 -24.36 13.18 -0.37
CA ILE A 387 -24.84 11.84 -0.72
C ILE A 387 -23.96 10.83 0.01
N SER A 388 -24.52 10.19 1.05
CA SER A 388 -23.85 9.08 1.72
C SER A 388 -23.55 8.09 0.62
N ILE A 389 -22.30 7.66 0.50
CA ILE A 389 -22.01 6.55 -0.40
C ILE A 389 -22.49 5.30 0.32
N GLU A 390 -23.81 5.08 0.31
CA GLU A 390 -24.47 3.94 0.93
C GLU A 390 -24.02 2.64 0.27
N ASN A 391 -23.71 2.70 -1.03
CA ASN A 391 -23.14 1.60 -1.78
C ASN A 391 -22.24 2.11 -2.92
N ILE A 392 -21.46 1.19 -3.48
CA ILE A 392 -20.57 1.45 -4.61
C ILE A 392 -21.31 1.86 -5.89
N GLU A 393 -22.64 1.74 -5.93
CA GLU A 393 -23.40 2.04 -7.14
C GLU A 393 -23.43 3.55 -7.45
N ASN A 394 -23.26 4.38 -6.43
CA ASN A 394 -23.16 5.83 -6.59
C ASN A 394 -21.80 6.27 -7.20
N ILE A 395 -20.83 5.36 -7.29
CA ILE A 395 -19.48 5.64 -7.80
C ILE A 395 -19.41 5.32 -9.29
N LYS A 396 -18.93 6.29 -10.06
CA LYS A 396 -18.79 6.23 -11.53
C LYS A 396 -17.40 6.75 -11.95
N SER A 397 -17.25 7.07 -13.24
CA SER A 397 -16.03 7.66 -13.78
C SER A 397 -15.61 8.93 -13.03
N HIS A 398 -14.29 9.18 -12.98
CA HIS A 398 -13.64 10.30 -12.31
C HIS A 398 -13.62 10.28 -10.77
N PHE A 399 -14.06 9.19 -10.15
CA PHE A 399 -13.82 8.95 -8.71
C PHE A 399 -12.44 8.34 -8.44
N PHE A 400 -11.89 7.60 -9.41
CA PHE A 400 -10.57 6.98 -9.30
C PHE A 400 -9.61 7.57 -10.34
N ALA A 401 -8.44 8.03 -9.89
CA ALA A 401 -7.43 8.58 -10.78
C ALA A 401 -6.62 7.50 -11.51
N GLY A 402 -6.62 6.26 -11.00
CA GLY A 402 -5.87 5.15 -11.57
C GLY A 402 -6.19 3.79 -10.95
N ILE A 403 -5.34 2.81 -11.25
CA ILE A 403 -5.50 1.41 -10.83
C ILE A 403 -4.27 0.97 -10.03
N LYS A 404 -4.50 0.29 -8.90
CA LYS A 404 -3.46 -0.36 -8.11
C LYS A 404 -3.44 -1.86 -8.42
N LEU A 405 -2.26 -2.36 -8.77
CA LEU A 405 -1.98 -3.78 -8.94
C LEU A 405 -1.02 -4.23 -7.84
N TYR A 406 -1.31 -5.38 -7.25
CA TYR A 406 -0.60 -5.81 -6.05
C TYR A 406 -0.25 -7.30 -6.14
N PRO A 407 0.91 -7.63 -6.76
CA PRO A 407 1.36 -9.01 -6.91
C PRO A 407 1.43 -9.84 -5.62
N PRO A 408 1.77 -9.27 -4.43
CA PRO A 408 1.75 -10.06 -3.21
C PRO A 408 0.35 -10.54 -2.76
N LEU A 409 -0.73 -10.04 -3.37
CA LEU A 409 -2.09 -10.54 -3.22
C LEU A 409 -2.53 -11.50 -4.34
N GLY A 410 -1.59 -11.91 -5.20
CA GLY A 410 -1.81 -12.90 -6.26
C GLY A 410 -1.99 -12.32 -7.66
N PHE A 411 -1.80 -11.01 -7.87
CA PHE A 411 -1.79 -10.48 -9.22
C PHE A 411 -0.55 -10.96 -9.98
N ASP A 412 -0.71 -11.68 -11.08
CA ASP A 412 0.38 -12.02 -11.99
C ASP A 412 0.41 -11.02 -13.17
N PRO A 413 1.46 -10.18 -13.31
CA PRO A 413 1.57 -9.23 -14.43
C PRO A 413 1.62 -9.88 -15.81
N TRP A 414 2.11 -11.11 -15.88
CA TRP A 414 2.24 -11.83 -17.14
C TRP A 414 2.00 -13.32 -16.91
N PRO A 415 0.73 -13.73 -16.77
CA PRO A 415 0.37 -15.13 -16.59
C PRO A 415 0.82 -15.97 -17.78
N ASP A 416 1.12 -17.24 -17.52
CA ASP A 416 1.48 -18.20 -18.57
C ASP A 416 0.29 -18.39 -19.55
N PRO A 417 0.45 -18.06 -20.85
CA PRO A 417 -0.62 -18.20 -21.84
C PRO A 417 -1.10 -19.63 -22.01
N GLU A 418 -0.26 -20.62 -21.71
CA GLU A 418 -0.56 -22.05 -21.88
C GLU A 418 -1.25 -22.66 -20.65
N LYS A 419 -1.14 -22.01 -19.48
CA LYS A 419 -1.91 -22.37 -18.29
C LYS A 419 -3.33 -21.83 -18.39
N VAL A 420 -4.12 -22.47 -19.25
CA VAL A 420 -5.58 -22.35 -19.24
C VAL A 420 -6.05 -22.86 -17.88
N ALA A 421 -6.42 -21.94 -16.97
CA ALA A 421 -7.12 -22.32 -15.75
C ALA A 421 -8.25 -23.27 -16.15
N SER A 422 -8.32 -24.39 -15.45
CA SER A 422 -8.98 -25.66 -15.76
C SER A 422 -10.51 -25.62 -15.90
N ASP A 423 -11.09 -24.59 -16.49
CA ASP A 423 -12.42 -24.69 -17.05
C ASP A 423 -12.33 -25.52 -18.34
N LYS A 424 -12.69 -26.80 -18.22
CA LYS A 424 -12.66 -27.85 -19.26
C LYS A 424 -13.46 -27.53 -20.54
N ARG A 425 -13.84 -26.27 -20.77
CA ARG A 425 -14.72 -25.85 -21.85
C ARG A 425 -14.34 -24.52 -22.52
N GLY A 426 -13.29 -23.83 -22.08
CA GLY A 426 -12.82 -22.57 -22.70
C GLY A 426 -13.79 -21.39 -22.61
N ARG A 427 -14.59 -21.31 -21.53
CA ARG A 427 -15.78 -20.42 -21.44
C ARG A 427 -15.59 -19.16 -20.59
N ALA A 428 -14.56 -19.11 -19.75
CA ALA A 428 -14.11 -17.90 -19.07
C ALA A 428 -12.68 -17.62 -19.53
N GLY A 429 -12.42 -16.44 -20.12
CA GLY A 429 -11.07 -16.08 -20.59
C GLY A 429 -10.00 -16.40 -19.54
N ALA A 430 -8.89 -17.00 -19.97
CA ALA A 430 -7.79 -17.36 -19.08
C ALA A 430 -7.25 -16.10 -18.37
N GLU A 431 -6.56 -16.23 -17.22
CA GLU A 431 -5.96 -15.08 -16.52
C GLU A 431 -5.13 -14.20 -17.46
N PHE A 432 -4.41 -14.83 -18.39
CA PHE A 432 -3.70 -14.12 -19.46
C PHE A 432 -4.61 -13.15 -20.23
N ASP A 433 -5.79 -13.58 -20.66
CA ASP A 433 -6.74 -12.77 -21.42
C ASP A 433 -7.30 -11.62 -20.59
N LYS A 434 -7.55 -11.85 -19.29
CA LYS A 434 -8.06 -10.85 -18.35
C LYS A 434 -7.06 -9.72 -18.14
N VAL A 435 -5.80 -10.08 -17.88
CA VAL A 435 -4.69 -9.15 -17.66
C VAL A 435 -4.40 -8.34 -18.92
N ASN A 436 -4.38 -8.99 -20.09
CA ASN A 436 -4.20 -8.29 -21.37
C ASN A 436 -5.35 -7.33 -21.69
N TYR A 437 -6.60 -7.69 -21.41
CA TYR A 437 -7.73 -6.78 -21.58
C TYR A 437 -7.61 -5.54 -20.67
N LEU A 438 -7.20 -5.73 -19.41
CA LEU A 438 -6.96 -4.64 -18.47
C LEU A 438 -5.90 -3.66 -19.01
N TYR A 439 -4.75 -4.17 -19.48
CA TYR A 439 -3.69 -3.34 -20.05
C TYR A 439 -4.13 -2.58 -21.28
N GLN A 440 -4.83 -3.25 -22.21
CA GLN A 440 -5.37 -2.59 -23.39
C GLN A 440 -6.31 -1.44 -23.01
N PHE A 441 -7.25 -1.69 -22.10
CA PHE A 441 -8.20 -0.68 -21.65
C PHE A 441 -7.49 0.52 -20.99
N CYS A 442 -6.48 0.26 -20.16
CA CYS A 442 -5.71 1.32 -19.50
C CYS A 442 -4.89 2.15 -20.50
N GLN A 443 -4.25 1.50 -21.47
CA GLN A 443 -3.48 2.18 -22.50
C GLN A 443 -4.38 3.07 -23.37
N GLU A 444 -5.52 2.57 -23.84
CA GLU A 444 -6.45 3.33 -24.70
C GLU A 444 -7.01 4.57 -24.01
N LYS A 445 -7.20 4.51 -22.69
CA LYS A 445 -7.76 5.60 -21.88
C LYS A 445 -6.69 6.46 -21.21
N GLY A 446 -5.42 6.07 -21.29
CA GLY A 446 -4.32 6.72 -20.57
C GLY A 446 -4.44 6.60 -19.04
N ILE A 447 -5.05 5.53 -18.54
CA ILE A 447 -5.26 5.31 -17.09
C ILE A 447 -3.92 4.90 -16.45
N PRO A 448 -3.42 5.63 -15.44
CA PRO A 448 -2.21 5.27 -14.73
C PRO A 448 -2.41 4.02 -13.89
N ILE A 449 -1.41 3.15 -13.93
CA ILE A 449 -1.30 1.95 -13.10
C ILE A 449 -0.16 2.15 -12.11
N THR A 450 -0.40 1.93 -10.82
CA THR A 450 0.69 1.76 -9.85
C THR A 450 0.79 0.28 -9.50
N VAL A 451 1.96 -0.33 -9.66
CA VAL A 451 2.23 -1.73 -9.30
C VAL A 451 3.21 -1.80 -8.14
N HIS A 452 2.91 -2.60 -7.12
CA HIS A 452 3.88 -2.86 -6.05
C HIS A 452 5.12 -3.55 -6.60
N CYS A 453 6.31 -2.98 -6.34
CA CYS A 453 7.59 -3.47 -6.83
C CYS A 453 8.64 -3.43 -5.70
N LEU A 454 8.40 -4.19 -4.64
CA LEU A 454 9.30 -4.35 -3.50
C LEU A 454 9.32 -5.82 -3.07
N ASN A 455 10.47 -6.31 -2.63
CA ASN A 455 10.59 -7.65 -2.04
C ASN A 455 10.01 -7.67 -0.61
N GLY A 456 8.67 -7.57 -0.50
CA GLY A 456 7.98 -7.52 0.78
C GLY A 456 6.51 -7.08 0.70
N GLY A 457 6.05 -6.39 1.74
CA GLY A 457 4.67 -5.91 1.87
C GLY A 457 3.70 -6.92 2.47
N PHE A 458 2.39 -6.71 2.27
CA PHE A 458 1.35 -7.63 2.72
C PHE A 458 1.25 -8.86 1.79
N VAL A 459 2.04 -9.91 2.07
CA VAL A 459 2.14 -11.11 1.24
C VAL A 459 1.09 -12.16 1.61
N VAL A 460 0.17 -12.50 0.69
CA VAL A 460 -0.70 -13.70 0.77
C VAL A 460 -0.25 -14.81 -0.19
N ASP A 461 0.24 -14.45 -1.35
CA ASP A 461 0.51 -15.39 -2.44
C ASP A 461 1.92 -15.98 -2.36
N ASP A 462 2.04 -17.31 -2.51
CA ASP A 462 3.34 -17.99 -2.40
C ASP A 462 4.26 -17.72 -3.62
N HIS A 463 3.71 -17.24 -4.75
CA HIS A 463 4.46 -16.83 -5.94
C HIS A 463 4.77 -15.33 -5.98
N TYR A 464 4.52 -14.59 -4.89
CA TYR A 464 4.65 -13.12 -4.87
C TYR A 464 6.01 -12.62 -5.37
N LEU A 465 7.14 -13.25 -5.00
CA LEU A 465 8.48 -12.83 -5.44
C LEU A 465 8.61 -12.86 -6.95
N LYS A 466 8.11 -13.94 -7.57
CA LYS A 466 8.11 -14.11 -9.02
C LYS A 466 7.23 -13.06 -9.68
N ASN A 467 6.06 -12.79 -9.10
CA ASN A 467 5.06 -11.89 -9.68
C ASN A 467 5.39 -10.40 -9.44
N THR A 468 6.18 -10.10 -8.41
CA THR A 468 6.63 -8.74 -8.07
C THR A 468 7.89 -8.34 -8.84
N ASN A 469 8.62 -9.32 -9.40
CA ASN A 469 9.87 -9.05 -10.12
C ASN A 469 9.62 -8.15 -11.35
N PRO A 470 10.32 -7.00 -11.47
CA PRO A 470 10.12 -6.06 -12.56
C PRO A 470 10.39 -6.64 -13.97
N ASN A 471 11.20 -7.69 -14.10
CA ASN A 471 11.45 -8.34 -15.41
C ASN A 471 10.17 -8.86 -16.07
N LYS A 472 9.13 -9.20 -15.29
CA LYS A 472 7.84 -9.62 -15.86
C LYS A 472 7.16 -8.55 -16.70
N TRP A 473 7.51 -7.29 -16.48
CA TRP A 473 6.91 -6.17 -17.19
C TRP A 473 7.56 -5.86 -18.53
N GLU A 474 8.68 -6.50 -18.89
CA GLU A 474 9.33 -6.34 -20.19
C GLU A 474 8.39 -6.77 -21.34
N GLU A 475 7.76 -7.94 -21.20
CA GLU A 475 6.78 -8.45 -22.17
C GLU A 475 5.51 -7.60 -22.22
N VAL A 476 5.10 -7.05 -21.07
CA VAL A 476 3.94 -6.15 -21.01
C VAL A 476 4.24 -4.88 -21.79
N LEU A 477 5.36 -4.22 -21.49
CA LEU A 477 5.71 -2.91 -22.06
C LEU A 477 6.14 -3.01 -23.53
N SER A 478 6.64 -4.15 -23.99
CA SER A 478 6.92 -4.38 -25.41
C SER A 478 5.63 -4.43 -26.27
N ARG A 479 4.51 -4.89 -25.67
CA ARG A 479 3.20 -5.01 -26.33
C ARG A 479 2.30 -3.79 -26.09
N TYR A 480 2.36 -3.23 -24.90
CA TYR A 480 1.58 -2.08 -24.44
C TYR A 480 2.52 -0.90 -24.16
N ASN A 481 3.14 -0.38 -25.22
CA ASN A 481 4.20 0.63 -25.15
C ASN A 481 3.74 2.05 -24.72
N ASP A 482 2.44 2.31 -24.76
CA ASP A 482 1.83 3.55 -24.30
C ASP A 482 1.23 3.42 -22.89
N LEU A 483 1.29 2.22 -22.28
CA LEU A 483 0.78 1.98 -20.94
C LEU A 483 1.51 2.85 -19.91
N LYS A 484 0.75 3.53 -19.07
CA LYS A 484 1.30 4.39 -18.02
C LYS A 484 1.44 3.63 -16.71
N ILE A 485 2.68 3.43 -16.26
CA ILE A 485 2.99 2.59 -15.10
C ILE A 485 3.88 3.34 -14.12
N ASN A 486 3.58 3.21 -12.84
CA ASN A 486 4.48 3.54 -11.74
C ASN A 486 4.88 2.25 -10.99
N PHE A 487 6.19 1.97 -10.95
CA PHE A 487 6.76 0.92 -10.13
C PHE A 487 6.96 1.42 -8.70
N ALA A 488 6.04 1.04 -7.82
CA ALA A 488 6.07 1.45 -6.43
C ALA A 488 7.31 0.92 -5.72
N HIS A 489 7.96 1.77 -4.93
CA HIS A 489 9.24 1.52 -4.26
C HIS A 489 10.45 1.35 -5.18
N CYS A 490 10.32 1.52 -6.51
CA CYS A 490 11.42 1.43 -7.49
C CYS A 490 12.23 0.13 -7.48
N GLY A 491 11.74 -0.99 -6.92
CA GLY A 491 12.57 -2.20 -6.76
C GLY A 491 13.69 -2.05 -5.72
N ILE A 492 13.67 -0.97 -4.94
CA ILE A 492 14.70 -0.63 -3.96
C ILE A 492 14.63 -1.60 -2.79
N ASP A 493 15.78 -2.15 -2.42
CA ASP A 493 15.95 -2.90 -1.18
C ASP A 493 17.01 -2.23 -0.29
N ASP A 494 17.37 -2.87 0.82
CA ASP A 494 18.33 -2.30 1.76
C ASP A 494 19.79 -2.26 1.21
N THR A 495 20.09 -2.82 0.01
CA THR A 495 21.44 -2.80 -0.58
C THR A 495 21.91 -1.43 -1.01
N LEU A 496 20.99 -0.46 -1.19
CA LEU A 496 21.32 0.94 -1.49
C LEU A 496 22.20 1.59 -0.40
N SER A 497 22.12 1.09 0.83
CA SER A 497 23.01 1.51 1.93
C SER A 497 24.48 1.13 1.73
N THR A 498 24.78 0.19 0.82
CA THR A 498 26.13 -0.26 0.48
C THR A 498 26.70 0.42 -0.78
N GLY A 499 25.96 1.39 -1.35
CA GLY A 499 26.35 2.14 -2.55
C GLY A 499 26.03 1.44 -3.88
N ASN A 500 25.50 0.22 -3.86
CA ASN A 500 25.10 -0.51 -5.06
C ASN A 500 23.58 -0.45 -5.26
N LEU A 501 23.14 -0.43 -6.51
CA LEU A 501 21.72 -0.65 -6.84
C LEU A 501 21.40 -2.14 -6.75
N SER A 502 20.18 -2.46 -6.30
CA SER A 502 19.66 -3.81 -6.43
C SER A 502 19.42 -4.12 -7.92
N PRO A 503 19.51 -5.39 -8.35
CA PRO A 503 19.17 -5.79 -9.72
C PRO A 503 17.74 -5.37 -10.12
N TRP A 504 16.81 -5.33 -9.17
CA TRP A 504 15.45 -4.86 -9.40
C TRP A 504 15.41 -3.36 -9.68
N THR A 505 16.18 -2.55 -8.94
CA THR A 505 16.25 -1.10 -9.18
C THR A 505 16.89 -0.80 -10.53
N GLU A 506 17.95 -1.52 -10.90
CA GLU A 506 18.57 -1.40 -12.24
C GLU A 506 17.58 -1.72 -13.35
N THR A 507 16.79 -2.79 -13.17
CA THR A 507 15.73 -3.17 -14.11
C THR A 507 14.67 -2.08 -14.21
N VAL A 508 14.16 -1.57 -13.09
CA VAL A 508 13.15 -0.49 -13.09
C VAL A 508 13.69 0.75 -13.78
N PHE A 509 14.95 1.15 -13.53
CA PHE A 509 15.56 2.29 -14.20
C PHE A 509 15.73 2.06 -15.71
N ALA A 510 16.07 0.85 -16.13
CA ALA A 510 16.10 0.48 -17.55
C ALA A 510 14.70 0.56 -18.18
N LEU A 511 13.67 0.06 -17.50
CA LEU A 511 12.28 0.15 -17.95
C LEU A 511 11.81 1.61 -18.06
N ILE A 512 12.11 2.45 -17.07
CA ILE A 512 11.84 3.89 -17.12
C ILE A 512 12.55 4.49 -18.35
N LYS A 513 13.85 4.25 -18.52
CA LYS A 513 14.63 4.82 -19.63
C LYS A 513 14.05 4.45 -20.99
N ASN A 514 13.69 3.19 -21.18
CA ASN A 514 13.27 2.64 -22.46
C ASN A 514 11.80 2.89 -22.80
N ASN A 515 10.97 3.30 -21.83
CA ASN A 515 9.54 3.48 -22.03
C ASN A 515 9.08 4.86 -21.53
N LYS A 516 8.51 5.68 -22.42
CA LYS A 516 8.16 7.08 -22.15
C LYS A 516 7.19 7.27 -20.97
N ASN A 517 6.27 6.34 -20.76
CA ASN A 517 5.19 6.42 -19.78
C ASN A 517 5.43 5.59 -18.51
N VAL A 518 6.69 5.21 -18.24
CA VAL A 518 7.06 4.40 -17.07
C VAL A 518 7.76 5.25 -16.02
N TYR A 519 7.30 5.12 -14.78
CA TYR A 519 7.69 5.89 -13.61
C TYR A 519 8.09 4.95 -12.46
N GLY A 520 8.69 5.52 -11.42
CA GLY A 520 8.88 4.84 -10.14
C GLY A 520 8.76 5.79 -8.96
N ASP A 521 8.30 5.30 -7.82
CA ASP A 521 8.26 6.04 -6.55
C ASP A 521 9.18 5.42 -5.49
N PHE A 522 9.60 6.21 -4.50
CA PHE A 522 10.46 5.77 -3.40
C PHE A 522 9.71 5.64 -2.07
N ALA A 523 8.39 5.46 -2.13
CA ALA A 523 7.54 5.34 -0.95
C ALA A 523 8.05 4.23 -0.01
N ILE A 524 7.90 4.40 1.30
CA ILE A 524 8.43 3.55 2.40
C ILE A 524 9.96 3.40 2.50
N VAL A 525 10.69 3.40 1.38
CA VAL A 525 12.13 3.09 1.34
C VAL A 525 13.01 4.29 1.71
N ALA A 526 12.51 5.51 1.52
CA ALA A 526 13.21 6.74 1.92
C ALA A 526 13.11 7.04 3.44
N LYS A 527 13.60 6.10 4.26
CA LYS A 527 13.41 6.06 5.71
C LYS A 527 14.03 7.26 6.45
N ASN A 528 15.11 7.85 5.93
CA ASN A 528 15.87 8.91 6.60
C ASN A 528 16.55 9.84 5.59
N LYS A 529 17.24 10.88 6.09
CA LYS A 529 17.93 11.87 5.25
C LYS A 529 19.09 11.26 4.46
N GLU A 530 19.75 10.26 5.04
CA GLU A 530 20.93 9.60 4.50
C GLU A 530 20.61 8.77 3.25
N PHE A 531 19.36 8.33 3.08
CA PHE A 531 18.89 7.64 1.88
C PHE A 531 18.99 8.50 0.61
N TYR A 532 18.65 9.78 0.73
CA TYR A 532 18.35 10.66 -0.40
C TYR A 532 19.56 10.95 -1.30
N LYS A 533 20.74 11.14 -0.70
CA LYS A 533 21.96 11.45 -1.45
C LYS A 533 22.38 10.31 -2.40
N PRO A 534 22.64 9.06 -1.93
CA PRO A 534 23.02 7.98 -2.83
C PRO A 534 21.90 7.64 -3.83
N PHE A 535 20.63 7.72 -3.42
CA PHE A 535 19.51 7.53 -4.34
C PHE A 535 19.53 8.54 -5.49
N LEU A 536 19.74 9.83 -5.18
CA LEU A 536 19.86 10.88 -6.20
C LEU A 536 21.01 10.67 -7.17
N GLU A 537 22.18 10.28 -6.67
CA GLU A 537 23.35 10.02 -7.51
C GLU A 537 23.00 9.00 -8.60
N TRP A 538 22.27 7.94 -8.25
CA TRP A 538 21.80 6.93 -9.20
C TRP A 538 20.68 7.42 -10.12
N VAL A 539 19.72 8.20 -9.61
CA VAL A 539 18.63 8.79 -10.42
C VAL A 539 19.20 9.68 -11.52
N VAL A 540 20.15 10.56 -11.17
CA VAL A 540 20.80 11.47 -12.13
C VAL A 540 21.71 10.70 -13.09
N LYS A 541 22.53 9.77 -12.58
CA LYS A 541 23.40 8.93 -13.42
C LYS A 541 22.59 8.11 -14.45
N SER A 542 21.39 7.69 -14.07
CA SER A 542 20.50 6.90 -14.92
C SER A 542 19.58 7.75 -15.81
N THR A 543 19.61 9.09 -15.68
CA THR A 543 18.78 10.03 -16.43
C THR A 543 17.27 9.77 -16.31
N VAL A 544 16.82 9.40 -15.10
CA VAL A 544 15.42 9.04 -14.81
C VAL A 544 14.68 10.08 -13.97
N GLU A 545 15.30 11.22 -13.64
CA GLU A 545 14.78 12.23 -12.72
C GLU A 545 13.42 12.81 -13.10
N ASN A 546 13.03 12.80 -14.38
CA ASN A 546 11.73 13.30 -14.85
C ASN A 546 10.59 12.29 -14.65
N ARG A 547 10.89 11.10 -14.11
CA ARG A 547 9.94 9.99 -13.94
C ARG A 547 10.03 9.33 -12.56
N ILE A 548 10.68 10.00 -11.60
CA ILE A 548 10.67 9.62 -10.19
C ILE A 548 9.61 10.43 -9.45
N LEU A 549 8.82 9.74 -8.62
CA LEU A 549 7.67 10.31 -7.92
C LEU A 549 7.87 10.27 -6.40
N PHE A 550 7.41 11.30 -5.71
CA PHE A 550 7.25 11.27 -4.26
C PHE A 550 6.01 10.45 -3.90
N GLY A 551 6.19 9.56 -2.93
CA GLY A 551 5.12 8.84 -2.26
C GLY A 551 5.57 8.52 -0.83
N SER A 552 4.64 8.40 0.10
CA SER A 552 4.98 8.17 1.52
C SER A 552 4.84 6.72 1.96
N ASP A 553 3.88 6.01 1.40
CA ASP A 553 3.34 4.74 1.85
C ASP A 553 2.70 4.82 3.24
N PHE A 554 2.20 5.99 3.67
CA PHE A 554 1.50 6.10 4.95
C PHE A 554 0.25 5.19 4.96
N PRO A 555 -0.06 4.44 6.04
CA PRO A 555 0.61 4.42 7.33
C PRO A 555 1.77 3.42 7.42
N MET A 556 2.10 2.68 6.37
CA MET A 556 3.17 1.67 6.35
C MET A 556 4.55 2.25 6.68
N LEU A 557 4.81 3.51 6.32
CA LEU A 557 6.05 4.19 6.74
C LEU A 557 6.27 4.19 8.26
N LEU A 558 5.21 4.03 9.06
CA LEU A 558 5.30 4.02 10.52
C LEU A 558 6.05 2.80 11.07
N PHE A 559 6.36 1.80 10.24
CA PHE A 559 7.32 0.76 10.60
C PHE A 559 8.77 1.31 10.72
N ASN A 560 9.08 2.37 9.99
CA ASN A 560 10.43 2.94 9.89
C ASN A 560 10.54 4.34 10.51
N ASN A 561 9.45 5.10 10.55
CA ASN A 561 9.40 6.48 11.04
C ASN A 561 8.35 6.63 12.16
N ASP A 562 8.48 7.64 13.01
CA ASP A 562 7.53 7.89 14.09
C ASP A 562 6.23 8.53 13.58
N SER A 563 6.26 9.23 12.45
CA SER A 563 5.12 10.02 11.93
C SER A 563 5.26 10.34 10.43
N TYR A 564 4.17 10.80 9.81
CA TYR A 564 4.21 11.36 8.47
C TYR A 564 5.04 12.66 8.45
N TYR A 565 4.95 13.46 9.52
CA TYR A 565 5.75 14.67 9.72
C TYR A 565 7.26 14.39 9.68
N GLU A 566 7.72 13.33 10.36
CA GLU A 566 9.13 12.94 10.34
C GLU A 566 9.58 12.56 8.93
N TYR A 567 8.78 11.75 8.21
CA TYR A 567 9.07 11.34 6.84
C TYR A 567 9.21 12.55 5.90
N LEU A 568 8.27 13.51 5.98
CA LEU A 568 8.33 14.74 5.20
C LEU A 568 9.49 15.65 5.61
N THR A 569 9.80 15.75 6.90
CA THR A 569 10.96 16.52 7.38
C THR A 569 12.28 15.94 6.85
N ASN A 570 12.36 14.62 6.73
CA ASN A 570 13.50 13.96 6.09
C ASN A 570 13.58 14.28 4.60
N TYR A 571 12.44 14.30 3.90
CA TYR A 571 12.36 14.65 2.48
C TYR A 571 12.74 16.11 2.20
N PHE A 572 12.10 17.08 2.85
CA PHE A 572 12.37 18.50 2.62
C PHE A 572 13.76 18.90 3.12
N GLY A 573 14.18 18.34 4.25
CA GLY A 573 15.49 18.56 4.85
C GLY A 573 16.63 17.73 4.25
N SER A 574 16.42 17.07 3.11
CA SER A 574 17.41 16.21 2.43
C SER A 574 18.48 16.98 1.66
N GLY A 575 18.24 18.27 1.36
CA GLY A 575 19.14 19.09 0.53
C GLY A 575 19.07 18.79 -0.98
N ILE A 576 18.10 17.97 -1.41
CA ILE A 576 17.86 17.64 -2.82
C ILE A 576 17.38 18.88 -3.60
N ASN A 577 17.97 19.15 -4.77
CA ASN A 577 17.53 20.21 -5.70
C ASN A 577 16.34 19.80 -6.60
N LEU A 578 15.93 18.53 -6.57
CA LEU A 578 14.82 17.95 -7.34
C LEU A 578 13.50 17.82 -6.55
N ILE A 579 13.38 18.45 -5.38
CA ILE A 579 12.20 18.33 -4.51
C ILE A 579 10.89 18.60 -5.28
N ASP A 580 10.81 19.73 -5.97
CA ASP A 580 9.59 20.10 -6.71
C ASP A 580 9.33 19.19 -7.92
N LYS A 581 10.40 18.66 -8.52
CA LYS A 581 10.27 17.72 -9.61
C LYS A 581 9.56 16.45 -9.14
N PHE A 582 9.97 15.90 -8.00
CA PHE A 582 9.42 14.63 -7.50
C PHE A 582 8.05 14.78 -6.82
N CYS A 583 7.76 15.92 -6.16
CA CYS A 583 6.49 16.11 -5.44
C CYS A 583 5.49 17.07 -6.11
N THR A 584 5.81 17.67 -7.26
CA THR A 584 4.90 18.56 -8.00
C THR A 584 4.83 18.23 -9.49
N GLU A 585 5.95 18.27 -10.20
CA GLU A 585 5.95 18.19 -11.66
C GLU A 585 5.69 16.77 -12.18
N ASN A 586 6.48 15.79 -11.74
CA ASN A 586 6.38 14.42 -12.23
C ASN A 586 5.05 13.76 -11.83
N PRO A 587 4.54 13.89 -10.58
CA PRO A 587 3.25 13.32 -10.21
C PRO A 587 2.09 13.94 -10.98
N ARG A 588 2.12 15.25 -11.25
CA ARG A 588 1.12 15.92 -12.10
C ARG A 588 1.12 15.33 -13.51
N ASN A 589 2.30 15.11 -14.09
CA ASN A 589 2.41 14.48 -15.41
C ASN A 589 1.89 13.04 -15.37
N PHE A 590 2.30 12.25 -14.38
CA PHE A 590 1.81 10.87 -14.23
C PHE A 590 0.28 10.81 -14.11
N LEU A 591 -0.34 11.67 -13.30
CA LEU A 591 -1.79 11.64 -13.12
C LEU A 591 -2.59 12.24 -14.29
N PHE A 592 -2.12 13.34 -14.86
CA PHE A 592 -2.98 14.23 -15.65
C PHE A 592 -2.45 14.66 -17.02
N LYS A 593 -1.33 14.09 -17.50
CA LYS A 593 -0.80 14.34 -18.84
C LYS A 593 -0.39 13.06 -19.52
#